data_AF-A0A812Z7A6-F1
#
_entry.id   AF-A0A812Z7A6-F1
#
_cell.length_a   1.000
_cell.length_b   1.000
_cell.length_c   1.000
_cell.angle_alpha   90.00
_cell.angle_beta   90.00
_cell.angle_gamma   90.00
#
_symmetry.space_group_name_H-M   'P 1'
#
loop_
_entity.id
_entity.type
_entity.pdbx_description
1 polymer ?
#
loop_
_entity_poly.entity_id
_entity_poly.type
_entity_poly.pdbx_seq_one_letter_code
_entity_poly.pdbx_strand_id
1 'polypeptide(L)'
;MFSAVPRGPGLQRIYNSTSSRLAELERALDLKEKEREAALEKERLMAVKYKELDIFKLDIIARELKALDNELGRVGSGVKSLSQDSSRLRNYDEQQMVSQHSNNLLDQCKLLRAHIRDVINKCLSETQKMQLGMWSTAMFCEAGNSKIRCSDSKLGRAMAACARAPAQ
;
A
#
# COMPACT_ATOMS: atom_id res chain seq x y z
N MET A 1 59.95 -21.09 37.29
CA MET A 1 59.18 -22.23 37.82
C MET A 1 57.87 -21.70 38.36
N PHE A 2 56.77 -21.81 37.60
CA PHE A 2 55.45 -21.41 38.08
C PHE A 2 54.81 -22.60 38.80
N SER A 3 54.67 -22.49 40.12
CA SER A 3 54.08 -23.52 40.97
C SER A 3 52.61 -23.75 40.61
N ALA A 4 52.26 -25.01 40.35
CA ALA A 4 50.88 -25.46 40.19
C ALA A 4 50.14 -25.32 41.52
N VAL A 5 49.09 -24.49 41.54
CA VAL A 5 48.19 -24.37 42.70
C VAL A 5 47.36 -25.66 42.82
N PRO A 6 47.38 -26.37 43.97
CA PRO A 6 46.61 -27.59 44.13
C PRO A 6 45.11 -27.25 44.28
N ARG A 7 44.28 -27.72 43.34
CA ARG A 7 42.82 -27.57 43.39
C ARG A 7 42.25 -28.68 44.28
N GLY A 8 41.72 -28.32 45.46
CA GLY A 8 41.02 -29.27 46.32
C GLY A 8 39.74 -29.83 45.66
N PRO A 9 39.27 -31.04 46.05
CA PRO A 9 38.14 -31.72 45.41
C PRO A 9 36.80 -30.96 45.47
N GLY A 10 36.64 -30.04 46.44
CA GLY A 10 35.49 -29.14 46.51
C GLY A 10 35.46 -28.07 45.42
N LEU A 11 36.62 -27.50 45.06
CA LEU A 11 36.74 -26.48 44.01
C LEU A 11 36.48 -27.07 42.61
N GLN A 12 36.93 -28.30 42.38
CA GLN A 12 36.65 -29.00 41.11
C GLN A 12 35.15 -29.27 40.93
N ARG A 13 34.45 -29.64 42.00
CA ARG A 13 33.00 -29.89 41.97
C ARG A 13 32.20 -28.61 41.71
N ILE A 14 32.61 -27.50 42.33
CA ILE A 14 32.00 -26.18 42.09
C ILE A 14 32.25 -25.75 40.64
N TYR A 15 33.48 -25.86 40.14
CA TYR A 15 33.83 -25.50 38.76
C TYR A 15 33.02 -26.30 37.72
N ASN A 16 32.89 -27.62 37.90
CA ASN A 16 32.11 -28.45 37.00
C ASN A 16 30.61 -28.09 37.04
N SER A 17 30.07 -27.79 38.23
CA SER A 17 28.68 -27.35 38.40
C SER A 17 28.41 -26.00 37.74
N THR A 18 29.29 -25.02 37.94
CA THR A 18 29.17 -23.71 37.31
C THR A 18 29.36 -23.80 35.80
N SER A 19 30.28 -24.63 35.31
CA SER A 19 30.50 -24.85 33.88
C SER A 19 29.28 -25.52 33.21
N SER A 20 28.67 -26.52 33.86
CA SER A 20 27.42 -27.13 33.37
C SER A 20 26.29 -26.11 33.29
N ARG A 21 26.15 -25.28 34.33
CA ARG A 21 25.12 -24.24 34.40
C ARG A 21 25.35 -23.12 33.38
N LEU A 22 26.59 -22.76 33.10
CA LEU A 22 26.94 -21.83 32.02
C LEU A 22 26.56 -22.42 30.65
N ALA A 23 26.90 -23.68 30.39
CA ALA A 23 26.54 -24.35 29.13
C ALA A 23 25.02 -24.54 28.96
N GLU A 24 24.27 -24.67 30.04
CA GLU A 24 22.79 -24.66 30.02
C GLU A 24 22.23 -23.28 29.70
N LEU A 25 22.79 -22.23 30.31
CA LEU A 25 22.39 -20.85 30.07
C LEU A 25 22.71 -20.39 28.66
N GLU A 26 23.88 -20.76 28.12
CA GLU A 26 24.26 -20.50 26.72
C GLU A 26 23.26 -21.15 25.75
N ARG A 27 22.92 -22.44 25.96
CA ARG A 27 21.90 -23.12 25.14
C ARG A 27 20.52 -22.49 25.25
N ALA A 28 20.13 -22.05 26.45
CA ALA A 28 18.87 -21.37 26.66
C ALA A 28 18.83 -20.01 25.97
N LEU A 29 19.95 -19.27 25.99
CA LEU A 29 20.10 -17.99 25.31
C LEU A 29 20.01 -18.17 23.80
N ASP A 30 20.74 -19.12 23.22
CA ASP A 30 20.66 -19.45 21.79
C ASP A 30 19.24 -19.81 21.35
N LEU A 31 18.52 -20.60 22.18
CA LEU A 31 17.14 -20.97 21.88
C LEU A 31 16.22 -19.73 21.90
N LYS A 32 16.39 -18.84 22.88
CA LYS A 32 15.61 -17.60 22.99
C LYS A 32 15.92 -16.62 21.88
N GLU A 33 17.17 -16.54 21.43
CA GLU A 33 17.55 -15.73 20.27
C GLU A 33 16.88 -16.24 18.99
N LYS A 34 16.89 -17.56 18.75
CA LYS A 34 16.18 -18.16 17.62
C LYS A 34 14.68 -17.92 17.66
N GLU A 35 14.06 -18.04 18.83
CA GLU A 35 12.63 -17.71 19.01
C GLU A 35 12.35 -16.23 18.72
N ARG A 36 13.23 -15.32 19.16
CA ARG A 36 13.12 -13.88 18.89
C ARG A 36 13.22 -13.60 17.38
N GLU A 37 14.19 -14.19 16.70
CA GLU A 37 14.38 -14.03 15.26
C GLU A 37 13.19 -14.57 14.47
N ALA A 38 12.67 -15.74 14.83
CA ALA A 38 11.48 -16.31 14.20
C ALA A 38 10.24 -15.42 14.42
N ALA A 39 10.09 -14.82 15.60
CA ALA A 39 9.01 -13.88 15.90
C ALA A 39 9.13 -12.60 15.05
N LEU A 40 10.33 -12.03 14.94
CA LEU A 40 10.59 -10.85 14.12
C LEU A 40 10.31 -11.10 12.63
N GLU A 41 10.70 -12.26 12.09
CA GLU A 41 10.39 -12.57 10.68
C GLU A 41 8.89 -12.78 10.46
N LYS A 42 8.19 -13.41 11.41
CA LYS A 42 6.73 -13.55 11.35
C LYS A 42 6.03 -12.18 11.36
N GLU A 43 6.48 -11.26 12.21
CA GLU A 43 5.98 -9.89 12.26
C GLU A 43 6.21 -9.16 10.93
N ARG A 44 7.42 -9.27 10.37
CA ARG A 44 7.77 -8.69 9.07
C ARG A 44 6.86 -9.20 7.95
N LEU A 45 6.62 -10.51 7.89
CA LEU A 45 5.72 -11.12 6.92
C LEU A 45 4.26 -10.66 7.09
N MET A 46 3.78 -10.54 8.32
CA MET A 46 2.45 -10.01 8.59
C MET A 46 2.33 -8.55 8.12
N ALA A 47 3.33 -7.71 8.39
CA ALA A 47 3.33 -6.33 7.95
C ALA A 47 3.24 -6.19 6.42
N VAL A 48 3.90 -7.07 5.65
CA VAL A 48 3.76 -7.09 4.18
C VAL A 48 2.34 -7.49 3.77
N LYS A 49 1.78 -8.55 4.35
CA LYS A 49 0.41 -9.00 4.01
C LYS A 49 -0.66 -7.95 4.34
N TYR A 50 -0.53 -7.25 5.47
CA TYR A 50 -1.44 -6.15 5.81
C TYR A 50 -1.35 -5.00 4.81
N LYS A 51 -0.14 -4.65 4.36
CA LYS A 51 0.04 -3.65 3.31
C LYS A 51 -0.63 -4.05 1.99
N GLU A 52 -0.49 -5.31 1.58
CA GLU A 52 -1.15 -5.83 0.38
C GLU A 52 -2.68 -5.77 0.47
N LEU A 53 -3.25 -6.13 1.62
CA LEU A 53 -4.70 -6.03 1.86
C LEU A 53 -5.22 -4.60 1.70
N ASP A 54 -4.45 -3.60 2.11
CA ASP A 54 -4.85 -2.21 1.98
C ASP A 54 -4.79 -1.71 0.53
N ILE A 55 -3.91 -2.25 -0.32
CA ILE A 55 -3.91 -1.99 -1.76
C ILE A 55 -5.23 -2.43 -2.40
N PHE A 56 -5.69 -3.65 -2.11
CA PHE A 56 -6.94 -4.18 -2.68
C PHE A 56 -8.15 -3.33 -2.27
N LYS A 57 -8.18 -2.85 -1.02
CA LYS A 57 -9.25 -1.97 -0.55
C LYS A 57 -9.23 -0.63 -1.28
N LEU A 58 -8.06 -0.01 -1.47
CA LEU A 58 -7.94 1.25 -2.21
C LEU A 58 -8.38 1.12 -3.67
N ASP A 59 -8.10 -0.03 -4.30
CA ASP A 59 -8.52 -0.34 -5.67
C ASP A 59 -10.05 -0.56 -5.78
N ILE A 60 -10.66 -1.24 -4.81
CA ILE A 60 -12.13 -1.36 -4.72
C ILE A 60 -12.77 0.02 -4.55
N ILE A 61 -12.27 0.85 -3.62
CA ILE A 61 -12.77 2.21 -3.40
C ILE A 61 -12.65 3.05 -4.69
N ALA A 62 -11.52 2.96 -5.40
CA ALA A 62 -11.33 3.68 -6.67
C ALA A 62 -12.34 3.24 -7.74
N ARG A 63 -12.64 1.94 -7.84
CA ARG A 63 -13.66 1.41 -8.76
C ARG A 63 -15.08 1.90 -8.42
N GLU A 64 -15.46 1.85 -7.15
CA GLU A 64 -16.77 2.33 -6.69
C GLU A 64 -16.94 3.84 -6.93
N LEU A 65 -15.90 4.62 -6.62
CA LEU A 65 -15.87 6.06 -6.91
C LEU A 65 -15.96 6.34 -8.41
N LYS A 66 -15.38 5.48 -9.25
CA LYS A 66 -15.48 5.61 -10.70
C LYS A 66 -16.91 5.38 -11.20
N ALA A 67 -17.63 4.43 -10.60
CA ALA A 67 -19.05 4.24 -10.88
C ALA A 67 -19.88 5.47 -10.47
N LEU A 68 -19.58 6.05 -9.31
CA LEU A 68 -20.23 7.29 -8.85
C LEU A 68 -19.96 8.50 -9.78
N ASP A 69 -18.72 8.65 -10.29
CA ASP A 69 -18.38 9.66 -11.29
C ASP A 69 -19.21 9.51 -12.58
N ASN A 70 -19.52 8.28 -13.01
CA ASN A 70 -20.37 8.04 -14.17
C ASN A 70 -21.81 8.44 -13.90
N GLU A 71 -22.38 8.06 -12.76
CA GLU A 71 -23.75 8.43 -12.37
C GLU A 71 -23.92 9.95 -12.24
N LEU A 72 -22.95 10.65 -11.65
CA LEU A 72 -22.94 12.13 -11.63
C LEU A 72 -22.89 12.74 -13.03
N GLY A 73 -22.34 12.02 -14.02
CA GLY A 73 -22.40 12.44 -15.42
C GLY A 73 -23.80 12.40 -15.98
N ARG A 74 -24.56 11.35 -15.64
CA ARG A 74 -25.96 11.17 -16.04
C ARG A 74 -26.86 12.19 -15.36
N VAL A 75 -26.63 12.47 -14.08
CA VAL A 75 -27.31 13.56 -13.36
C VAL A 75 -27.00 14.91 -14.02
N GLY A 76 -25.73 15.19 -14.30
CA GLY A 76 -25.32 16.42 -14.99
C GLY A 76 -25.96 16.58 -16.38
N SER A 77 -26.10 15.51 -17.15
CA SER A 77 -26.82 15.58 -18.44
C SER A 77 -28.32 15.80 -18.24
N GLY A 78 -28.93 15.14 -17.24
CA GLY A 78 -30.34 15.33 -16.90
C GLY A 78 -30.66 16.78 -16.51
N VAL A 79 -29.79 17.41 -15.71
CA VAL A 79 -29.94 18.83 -15.34
C VAL A 79 -29.78 19.76 -16.55
N LYS A 80 -28.89 19.44 -17.50
CA LYS A 80 -28.80 20.20 -18.77
C LYS A 80 -30.07 20.10 -19.60
N SER A 81 -30.64 18.90 -19.71
CA SER A 81 -31.91 18.69 -20.39
C SER A 81 -33.04 19.47 -19.71
N LEU A 82 -33.12 19.43 -18.37
CA LEU A 82 -34.09 20.20 -17.59
C LEU A 82 -33.96 21.71 -17.84
N SER A 83 -32.72 22.23 -17.83
CA SER A 83 -32.46 23.64 -18.13
C SER A 83 -32.93 24.00 -19.55
N GLN A 84 -32.65 23.15 -20.54
CA GLN A 84 -33.11 23.37 -21.91
C GLN A 84 -34.64 23.32 -22.02
N ASP A 85 -35.31 22.39 -21.35
CA ASP A 85 -36.78 22.30 -21.36
C ASP A 85 -37.41 23.51 -20.67
N SER A 86 -36.81 23.98 -19.57
CA SER A 86 -37.26 25.19 -18.87
C SER A 86 -37.18 26.44 -19.73
N SER A 87 -36.25 26.50 -20.69
CA SER A 87 -36.14 27.63 -21.62
C SER A 87 -37.35 27.79 -22.55
N ARG A 88 -38.19 26.76 -22.65
CA ARG A 88 -39.41 26.71 -23.47
C ARG A 88 -40.66 27.08 -22.67
N LEU A 89 -40.54 27.34 -21.37
CA LEU A 89 -41.65 27.79 -20.52
C LEU A 89 -42.10 29.18 -20.94
N ARG A 90 -43.42 29.42 -20.86
CA ARG A 90 -44.01 30.73 -21.15
C ARG A 90 -43.98 31.67 -19.96
N ASN A 91 -43.87 31.14 -18.75
CA ASN A 91 -43.78 31.91 -17.53
C ASN A 91 -42.32 32.29 -17.26
N TYR A 92 -42.04 33.59 -17.30
CA TYR A 92 -40.69 34.13 -17.13
C TYR A 92 -40.11 33.87 -15.73
N ASP A 93 -40.94 33.98 -14.68
CA ASP A 93 -40.48 33.81 -13.30
C ASP A 93 -40.07 32.35 -13.04
N GLU A 94 -40.87 31.39 -13.52
CA GLU A 94 -40.56 29.97 -13.45
C GLU A 94 -39.30 29.62 -14.27
N GLN A 95 -39.18 30.17 -15.48
CA GLN A 95 -37.99 29.98 -16.32
C GLN A 95 -36.73 30.49 -15.63
N GLN A 96 -36.78 31.68 -15.01
CA GLN A 96 -35.65 32.27 -14.31
C GLN A 96 -35.25 31.46 -13.08
N MET A 97 -36.22 31.00 -12.29
CA MET A 97 -35.97 30.14 -11.14
C MET A 97 -35.32 28.82 -11.53
N VAL A 98 -35.90 28.10 -12.51
CA VAL A 98 -35.36 26.80 -12.93
C VAL A 98 -33.97 26.95 -13.54
N SER A 99 -33.71 28.02 -14.29
CA SER A 99 -32.38 28.33 -14.82
C SER A 99 -31.33 28.51 -13.72
N GLN A 100 -31.65 29.31 -12.69
CA GLN A 100 -30.74 29.53 -11.56
C GLN A 100 -30.45 28.23 -10.79
N HIS A 101 -31.48 27.46 -10.45
CA HIS A 101 -31.31 26.19 -9.75
C HIS A 101 -30.54 25.17 -10.59
N SER A 102 -30.81 25.09 -11.90
CA SER A 102 -30.10 24.20 -12.80
C SER A 102 -28.61 24.53 -12.90
N ASN A 103 -28.26 25.82 -12.97
CA ASN A 103 -26.85 26.25 -12.99
C ASN A 103 -26.14 25.90 -11.69
N ASN A 104 -26.78 26.13 -10.54
CA ASN A 104 -26.23 25.75 -9.23
C ASN A 104 -25.99 24.23 -9.13
N LEU A 105 -26.95 23.42 -9.58
CA LEU A 105 -26.81 21.96 -9.60
C LEU A 105 -25.69 21.50 -10.55
N LEU A 106 -25.53 22.13 -11.71
CA LEU A 106 -24.45 21.81 -12.64
C LEU A 106 -23.08 22.12 -12.05
N ASP A 107 -22.94 23.25 -11.34
CA ASP A 107 -21.68 23.61 -10.71
C ASP A 107 -21.35 22.68 -9.53
N GLN A 108 -22.35 22.30 -8.73
CA GLN A 108 -22.18 21.26 -7.71
C GLN A 108 -21.77 19.91 -8.32
N CYS A 109 -22.37 19.50 -9.44
CA CYS A 109 -21.97 18.29 -10.15
C CYS A 109 -20.52 18.37 -10.63
N LYS A 110 -20.07 19.51 -11.16
CA LYS A 110 -18.67 19.70 -11.59
C LYS A 110 -17.70 19.61 -10.41
N LEU A 111 -18.00 20.29 -9.30
CA LEU A 111 -17.18 20.28 -8.09
C LEU A 111 -17.07 18.87 -7.51
N LEU A 112 -18.20 18.17 -7.37
CA LEU A 112 -18.22 16.81 -6.82
C LEU A 112 -17.46 15.83 -7.73
N ARG A 113 -17.60 15.94 -9.05
CA ARG A 113 -16.81 15.15 -10.01
C ARG A 113 -15.32 15.45 -9.96
N ALA A 114 -14.92 16.71 -9.73
CA ALA A 114 -13.51 17.05 -9.55
C ALA A 114 -12.96 16.39 -8.27
N HIS A 115 -13.68 16.54 -7.15
CA HIS A 115 -13.29 15.93 -5.89
C HIS A 115 -13.20 14.40 -5.96
N ILE A 116 -14.18 13.73 -6.58
CA ILE A 116 -14.14 12.28 -6.78
C ILE A 116 -12.92 11.86 -7.60
N ARG A 117 -12.59 12.59 -8.67
CA ARG A 117 -11.40 12.32 -9.48
C ARG A 117 -10.11 12.49 -8.69
N ASP A 118 -10.02 13.50 -7.83
CA ASP A 118 -8.86 13.70 -6.94
C ASP A 118 -8.70 12.54 -5.95
N VAL A 119 -9.81 12.06 -5.36
CA VAL A 119 -9.78 10.91 -4.44
C VAL A 119 -9.37 9.63 -5.18
N ILE A 120 -9.92 9.37 -6.37
CA ILE A 120 -9.50 8.23 -7.22
C ILE A 120 -8.00 8.32 -7.50
N ASN A 121 -7.49 9.48 -7.90
CA ASN A 121 -6.07 9.68 -8.19
C ASN A 121 -5.20 9.43 -6.96
N LYS A 122 -5.64 9.84 -5.76
CA LYS A 122 -4.94 9.53 -4.50
C LYS A 122 -4.93 8.02 -4.23
N CYS A 123 -6.06 7.33 -4.33
CA CYS A 123 -6.15 5.88 -4.14
C CYS A 123 -5.21 5.12 -5.10
N LEU A 124 -5.19 5.50 -6.37
CA LEU A 124 -4.33 4.88 -7.38
C LEU A 124 -2.85 5.24 -7.18
N SER A 125 -2.53 6.47 -6.76
CA SER A 125 -1.14 6.89 -6.49
C SER A 125 -0.54 6.17 -5.29
N GLU A 126 -1.31 6.00 -4.21
CA GLU A 126 -0.85 5.24 -3.03
C GLU A 126 -0.66 3.75 -3.38
N THR A 127 -1.53 3.20 -4.22
CA THR A 127 -1.38 1.85 -4.78
C THR A 127 -0.09 1.72 -5.60
N GLN A 128 0.21 2.68 -6.48
CA GLN A 128 1.42 2.70 -7.30
C GLN A 128 2.71 2.90 -6.47
N LYS A 129 2.68 3.78 -5.45
CA LYS A 129 3.81 3.97 -4.53
C LYS A 129 4.14 2.68 -3.78
N MET A 130 3.14 1.91 -3.35
CA MET A 130 3.38 0.60 -2.75
C MET A 130 3.98 -0.39 -3.75
N GLN A 131 3.49 -0.46 -4.98
CA GLN A 131 4.03 -1.38 -6.00
C GLN A 131 5.49 -1.05 -6.35
N LEU A 132 5.83 0.24 -6.52
CA LEU A 132 7.20 0.68 -6.77
C LEU A 132 8.12 0.50 -5.53
N GLY A 133 7.58 0.74 -4.33
CA GLY A 133 8.28 0.52 -3.06
C GLY A 133 8.59 -0.95 -2.80
N MET A 134 7.66 -1.85 -3.12
CA MET A 134 7.83 -3.31 -3.03
C MET A 134 8.90 -3.83 -4.01
N TRP A 135 8.99 -3.26 -5.22
CA TRP A 135 10.03 -3.64 -6.18
C TRP A 135 11.41 -3.09 -5.82
N SER A 136 11.48 -1.95 -5.12
CA SER A 136 12.74 -1.37 -4.67
C SER A 136 13.30 -2.07 -3.43
N THR A 137 12.45 -2.47 -2.47
CA THR A 137 12.93 -3.18 -1.27
C THR A 137 13.27 -4.65 -1.51
N ALA A 138 12.71 -5.29 -2.55
CA ALA A 138 13.14 -6.62 -2.97
C ALA A 138 14.53 -6.62 -3.65
N MET A 139 15.05 -5.47 -4.09
CA MET A 139 16.33 -5.36 -4.81
C MET A 139 17.51 -4.86 -3.96
N PHE A 140 17.30 -4.54 -2.68
CA PHE A 140 18.35 -4.00 -1.79
C PHE A 140 18.82 -4.96 -0.69
N CYS A 141 18.43 -6.24 -0.72
CA CYS A 141 18.90 -7.24 0.24
C CYS A 141 20.00 -8.19 -0.27
N GLU A 142 20.51 -8.03 -1.48
CA GLU A 142 21.72 -8.75 -1.92
C GLU A 142 22.71 -7.82 -2.61
N ALA A 143 23.65 -7.28 -1.84
CA ALA A 143 24.91 -6.77 -2.39
C ALA A 143 26.04 -6.89 -1.36
N GLY A 144 26.25 -8.10 -0.86
CA GLY A 144 27.59 -8.54 -0.48
C GLY A 144 28.40 -8.76 -1.74
N ASN A 145 29.38 -7.88 -1.96
CA ASN A 145 30.51 -8.01 -2.88
C ASN A 145 30.29 -7.88 -4.41
N SER A 146 30.97 -6.87 -4.95
CA SER A 146 31.57 -6.79 -6.30
C SER A 146 30.66 -6.78 -7.54
N LYS A 147 30.52 -5.55 -8.09
CA LYS A 147 30.63 -5.20 -9.53
C LYS A 147 29.51 -5.68 -10.45
N ILE A 148 28.44 -4.89 -10.55
CA ILE A 148 27.42 -5.06 -11.59
C ILE A 148 27.39 -3.83 -12.50
N ARG A 149 27.84 -4.04 -13.74
CA ARG A 149 27.56 -3.19 -14.90
C ARG A 149 26.11 -3.46 -15.30
N CYS A 150 25.24 -2.45 -15.23
CA CYS A 150 23.90 -2.57 -15.82
C CYS A 150 23.93 -2.04 -17.26
N SER A 151 23.87 -2.97 -18.22
CA SER A 151 23.58 -2.70 -19.62
C SER A 151 22.07 -2.66 -19.84
N ASP A 152 21.63 -1.69 -20.63
CA ASP A 152 20.27 -1.52 -21.13
C ASP A 152 19.60 -2.83 -21.54
N SER A 153 18.42 -3.13 -20.98
CA SER A 153 17.47 -4.03 -21.65
C SER A 153 16.01 -3.79 -21.27
N LYS A 154 15.27 -3.26 -22.25
CA LYS A 154 13.96 -3.75 -22.69
C LYS A 154 12.75 -3.77 -21.72
N LEU A 155 12.72 -3.01 -20.62
CA LEU A 155 11.48 -2.90 -19.81
C LEU A 155 10.42 -1.90 -20.33
N GLY A 156 10.73 -1.11 -21.36
CA GLY A 156 9.81 -0.09 -21.88
C GLY A 156 8.65 -0.59 -22.77
N ARG A 157 8.54 -1.91 -23.06
CA ARG A 157 7.54 -2.42 -24.03
C ARG A 157 6.39 -3.23 -23.44
N ALA A 158 6.43 -3.60 -22.16
CA ALA A 158 5.35 -4.39 -21.54
C ALA A 158 4.15 -3.54 -21.07
N MET A 159 4.33 -2.23 -20.84
CA MET A 159 3.28 -1.34 -20.33
C MET A 159 2.26 -0.87 -21.40
N ALA A 160 2.52 -1.10 -22.69
CA ALA A 160 1.60 -0.69 -23.76
C ALA A 160 0.52 -1.75 -24.09
N ALA A 161 0.63 -2.98 -23.56
CA ALA A 161 -0.26 -4.08 -23.93
C ALA A 161 -1.57 -4.14 -23.11
N CYS A 162 -1.60 -3.59 -21.88
CA CYS A 162 -2.82 -3.58 -21.05
C CYS A 162 -3.81 -2.47 -21.40
N ALA A 163 -3.52 -1.57 -22.35
CA ALA A 163 -4.37 -0.43 -22.70
C ALA A 163 -5.26 -0.65 -23.95
N ARG A 164 -5.27 -1.85 -24.55
CA ARG A 164 -6.19 -2.19 -25.66
C ARG A 164 -6.82 -3.56 -25.47
N ALA A 165 -7.94 -3.60 -24.77
CA ALA A 165 -8.99 -4.57 -25.03
C ALA A 165 -10.20 -3.80 -25.58
N PRO A 166 -10.69 -4.09 -26.80
CA PRO A 166 -11.91 -3.49 -27.31
C PRO A 166 -13.12 -4.04 -26.57
N ALA A 167 -14.06 -3.15 -26.26
CA ALA A 167 -15.39 -3.49 -25.78
C ALA A 167 -16.09 -4.39 -26.82
N GLN A 168 -16.63 -5.52 -26.34
CA GLN A 168 -17.79 -6.18 -26.93
C GLN A 168 -18.93 -6.06 -25.92
#